data_AF-A0A7C3AKG2-F1
#
_entry.id   AF-A0A7C3AKG2-F1
#
_cell.length_a   1.000
_cell.length_b   1.000
_cell.length_c   1.000
_cell.angle_alpha   90.00
_cell.angle_beta   90.00
_cell.angle_gamma   90.00
#
_symmetry.space_group_name_H-M   'P 1'
#
loop_
_entity.id
_entity.type
_entity.pdbx_description
1 polymer ?
#
loop_
_entity_poly.entity_id
_entity_poly.type
_entity_poly.pdbx_seq_one_letter_code
_entity_poly.pdbx_strand_id
1 'polypeptide(L)'
;MKDLMKVEAIVYKKNGKPRKGKGFSRKELEESGIKMKEALKLGIPVDKRRSSAYKENIETLKQFIKTVKVSFEKKEKAKKQKAKTKTKKK
;
A
#
# COMPACT_ATOMS: atom_id res chain seq x y z
N MET A 1 0.52 15.64 1.59
CA MET A 1 1.22 14.35 1.39
C MET A 1 0.24 13.16 1.29
N LYS A 2 -0.95 13.33 0.68
CA LYS A 2 -1.98 12.26 0.59
C LYS A 2 -2.13 11.65 -0.80
N ASP A 3 -1.43 12.20 -1.80
CA ASP A 3 -1.73 11.93 -3.22
C ASP A 3 -0.69 11.09 -3.96
N LEU A 4 0.42 10.73 -3.32
CA LEU A 4 1.57 10.19 -4.05
C LEU A 4 1.44 8.72 -4.46
N MET A 5 0.36 8.02 -4.09
CA MET A 5 0.24 6.60 -4.41
C MET A 5 -1.18 6.07 -4.19
N LYS A 6 -2.11 6.45 -5.06
CA LYS A 6 -3.51 6.01 -4.97
C LYS A 6 -3.64 4.60 -5.57
N VAL A 7 -3.62 3.60 -4.70
CA VAL A 7 -3.90 2.21 -5.06
C VAL A 7 -5.42 1.99 -5.03
N GLU A 8 -5.97 1.53 -6.15
CA GLU A 8 -7.40 1.33 -6.35
C GLU A 8 -7.73 -0.16 -6.45
N ALA A 9 -8.83 -0.60 -5.82
CA ALA A 9 -9.32 -1.96 -5.95
C ALA A 9 -10.23 -2.09 -7.17
N ILE A 10 -10.00 -3.09 -8.02
CA ILE A 10 -10.86 -3.43 -9.15
C ILE A 10 -11.89 -4.47 -8.69
N VAL A 11 -13.15 -4.26 -9.03
CA VAL A 11 -14.26 -5.16 -8.71
C VAL A 11 -15.08 -5.38 -9.97
N TYR A 12 -15.70 -6.55 -10.12
CA TYR A 12 -16.47 -6.89 -11.31
C TYR A 12 -17.97 -6.83 -11.02
N LYS A 13 -18.72 -6.26 -11.96
CA LYS A 13 -20.18 -6.32 -11.96
C LYS A 13 -20.64 -7.75 -12.28
N LYS A 14 -21.93 -8.04 -12.07
CA LYS A 14 -22.54 -9.33 -12.46
C LYS A 14 -22.33 -9.68 -13.94
N ASN A 15 -22.23 -8.68 -14.81
CA ASN A 15 -21.95 -8.84 -16.24
C ASN A 15 -20.45 -8.93 -16.58
N GLY A 16 -19.58 -9.14 -15.59
CA GLY A 16 -18.13 -9.26 -15.80
C GLY A 16 -17.40 -7.96 -16.11
N LYS A 17 -18.10 -6.80 -16.21
CA LYS A 17 -17.42 -5.53 -16.48
C LYS A 17 -16.67 -5.03 -15.25
N PRO A 18 -15.39 -4.62 -15.37
CA PRO A 18 -14.63 -4.07 -14.25
C PRO A 18 -15.18 -2.70 -13.85
N ARG A 19 -15.07 -2.39 -12.56
CA ARG A 19 -15.38 -1.09 -11.97
C ARG A 19 -14.45 -0.79 -10.82
N LYS A 20 -14.31 0.50 -10.50
CA LYS A 20 -13.60 0.93 -9.30
C LYS A 20 -14.40 0.53 -8.05
N GLY A 21 -13.76 -0.28 -7.20
CA GLY A 21 -14.22 -0.59 -5.86
C GLY A 21 -14.02 0.60 -4.92
N LYS A 22 -14.76 0.61 -3.80
CA LYS A 22 -14.55 1.60 -2.73
C LYS A 22 -13.18 1.42 -2.05
N GLY A 23 -12.70 0.18 -2.00
CA GLY A 23 -11.41 -0.20 -1.40
C GLY A 23 -11.18 -1.71 -1.45
N PHE A 24 -10.07 -2.13 -0.86
CA PHE A 24 -9.65 -3.53 -0.76
C PHE A 24 -10.46 -4.28 0.31
N SER A 25 -10.77 -5.53 0.02
CA SER A 25 -11.47 -6.41 0.96
C SER A 25 -10.54 -6.86 2.09
N ARG A 26 -11.12 -7.37 3.17
CA ARG A 26 -10.33 -7.92 4.28
C ARG A 26 -9.42 -9.07 3.84
N LYS A 27 -9.94 -9.95 2.97
CA LYS A 27 -9.19 -11.10 2.44
C LYS A 27 -8.01 -10.67 1.57
N GLU A 28 -8.21 -9.68 0.70
CA GLU A 28 -7.14 -9.15 -0.17
C GLU A 28 -5.98 -8.55 0.65
N LEU A 29 -6.29 -7.85 1.74
CA LEU A 29 -5.28 -7.30 2.66
C LEU A 29 -4.51 -8.42 3.39
N GLU A 30 -5.22 -9.43 3.85
CA GLU A 30 -4.62 -10.57 4.57
C GLU A 30 -3.70 -11.39 3.65
N GLU A 31 -4.13 -11.67 2.42
CA GLU A 31 -3.33 -12.40 1.41
C GLU A 31 -2.15 -11.58 0.86
N SER A 32 -2.23 -10.25 0.91
CA SER A 32 -1.09 -9.37 0.59
C SER A 32 -0.12 -9.20 1.78
N GLY A 33 -0.46 -9.75 2.95
CA GLY A 33 0.41 -9.77 4.13
C GLY A 33 0.36 -8.49 4.96
N ILE A 34 -0.72 -7.72 4.89
CA ILE A 34 -0.91 -6.50 5.70
C ILE A 34 -2.19 -6.57 6.53
N LYS A 35 -2.10 -6.08 7.77
CA LYS A 35 -3.29 -5.95 8.60
C LYS A 35 -4.08 -4.71 8.18
N MET A 36 -5.39 -4.76 8.37
CA MET A 36 -6.28 -3.63 8.09
C MET A 36 -5.85 -2.31 8.76
N LYS A 37 -5.37 -2.37 10.01
CA LYS A 37 -4.85 -1.19 10.73
C LYS A 37 -3.63 -0.59 10.02
N GLU A 38 -2.75 -1.42 9.48
CA GLU A 38 -1.56 -0.99 8.74
C GLU A 38 -1.96 -0.40 7.39
N ALA A 39 -2.90 -1.03 6.68
CA ALA A 39 -3.46 -0.53 5.43
C ALA A 39 -3.99 0.91 5.59
N LEU A 40 -4.75 1.17 6.66
CA LEU A 40 -5.26 2.52 6.96
C LEU A 40 -4.14 3.53 7.27
N LYS A 41 -3.08 3.12 7.99
CA LYS A 41 -1.90 3.97 8.23
C LYS A 41 -1.15 4.29 6.93
N LEU A 42 -1.12 3.34 6.00
CA LEU A 42 -0.51 3.48 4.68
C LEU A 42 -1.38 4.28 3.70
N GLY A 43 -2.62 4.63 4.07
CA GLY A 43 -3.57 5.33 3.21
C GLY A 43 -4.24 4.45 2.16
N ILE A 44 -4.19 3.13 2.32
CA ILE A 44 -4.86 2.18 1.43
C ILE A 44 -6.36 2.18 1.74
N PRO A 45 -7.24 2.37 0.74
CA PRO A 45 -8.68 2.35 0.95
C PRO A 45 -9.16 0.94 1.29
N VAL A 46 -9.94 0.80 2.36
CA VAL A 46 -10.45 -0.50 2.84
C VAL A 46 -11.97 -0.55 2.74
N ASP A 47 -12.51 -1.61 2.14
CA ASP A 47 -13.92 -1.94 2.15
C ASP A 47 -14.20 -3.14 3.07
N LYS A 48 -14.52 -2.85 4.33
CA LYS A 48 -14.75 -3.85 5.38
C LYS A 48 -15.93 -4.77 5.11
N ARG A 49 -16.88 -4.33 4.28
CA ARG A 49 -18.15 -5.05 4.01
C ARG A 49 -17.99 -6.07 2.88
N ARG A 50 -16.94 -5.96 2.07
CA ARG A 50 -16.70 -6.84 0.92
C ARG A 50 -15.94 -8.10 1.37
N SER A 51 -16.44 -9.27 0.98
CA SER A 51 -15.83 -10.59 1.27
C SER A 51 -15.17 -11.24 0.05
N SER A 52 -15.38 -10.70 -1.16
CA SER A 52 -14.73 -11.16 -2.40
C SER A 52 -13.23 -10.88 -2.36
N ALA A 53 -12.44 -11.74 -2.99
CA ALA A 53 -11.02 -11.50 -3.24
C ALA A 53 -10.72 -11.68 -4.73
N TYR A 54 -9.99 -10.72 -5.31
CA TYR A 54 -9.53 -10.79 -6.69
C TYR A 54 -8.00 -10.84 -6.72
N LYS A 55 -7.45 -11.78 -7.50
CA LYS A 55 -5.99 -11.97 -7.60
C LYS A 55 -5.25 -10.71 -8.05
N GLU A 56 -5.82 -9.98 -9.01
CA GLU A 56 -5.29 -8.71 -9.51
C GLU A 56 -5.12 -7.66 -8.39
N ASN A 57 -6.08 -7.60 -7.46
CA ASN A 57 -6.01 -6.70 -6.30
C ASN A 57 -4.92 -7.12 -5.31
N ILE A 58 -4.72 -8.43 -5.12
CA ILE A 58 -3.68 -8.93 -4.22
C ILE A 58 -2.29 -8.64 -4.78
N GLU A 59 -2.11 -8.82 -6.09
CA GLU A 59 -0.84 -8.55 -6.75
C GLU A 59 -0.48 -7.07 -6.74
N THR A 60 -1.45 -6.19 -7.03
CA THR A 60 -1.27 -4.73 -6.94
C THR A 60 -0.93 -4.29 -5.52
N LEU A 61 -1.56 -4.86 -4.49
CA LEU A 61 -1.19 -4.60 -3.09
C LEU A 61 0.24 -5.05 -2.78
N LYS A 62 0.65 -6.26 -3.21
CA LYS A 62 2.01 -6.77 -2.99
C LYS A 62 3.06 -5.86 -3.62
N GLN A 63 2.83 -5.43 -4.86
CA GLN A 63 3.71 -4.49 -5.56
C GLN A 63 3.79 -3.14 -4.84
N PHE A 64 2.65 -2.62 -4.39
CA PHE A 64 2.59 -1.38 -3.63
C PHE A 64 3.41 -1.44 -2.33
N ILE A 65 3.22 -2.49 -1.53
CA ILE A 65 3.94 -2.69 -0.27
C ILE A 65 5.45 -2.76 -0.53
N LYS A 66 5.88 -3.47 -1.59
CA LYS A 66 7.29 -3.56 -1.97
C LYS A 66 7.87 -2.18 -2.26
N THR A 67 7.17 -1.36 -3.03
CA THR A 67 7.63 0.00 -3.38
C THR A 67 7.68 0.93 -2.17
N VAL A 68 6.71 0.84 -1.27
CA VAL A 68 6.69 1.60 -0.01
C VAL A 68 7.86 1.21 0.90
N LYS A 69 8.16 -0.09 1.05
CA LYS A 69 9.31 -0.56 1.84
C LYS A 69 10.63 0.00 1.31
N VAL A 70 10.86 -0.10 -0.01
CA VAL A 70 12.07 0.45 -0.66
C VAL A 70 12.22 1.94 -0.39
N SER A 71 11.11 2.68 -0.41
CA SER A 71 11.10 4.13 -0.16
C SER A 71 11.45 4.48 1.30
N PHE A 72 10.99 3.68 2.26
CA PHE A 72 11.35 3.81 3.67
C PHE A 72 12.83 3.52 3.92
N GLU A 73 13.38 2.47 3.33
CA GLU A 73 14.80 2.12 3.47
C GLU A 73 15.73 3.18 2.88
N LYS A 74 15.35 3.78 1.74
CA LYS A 74 16.10 4.92 1.17
C LYS A 74 16.10 6.14 2.09
N LYS A 75 14.96 6.46 2.72
CA LYS A 75 14.86 7.57 3.68
C LYS A 75 15.72 7.34 4.93
N GLU A 76 15.74 6.13 5.47
CA GLU A 76 16.59 5.77 6.62
C GLU A 76 18.08 5.90 6.30
N LYS A 77 18.52 5.43 5.13
CA LYS A 77 19.91 5.57 4.68
C LYS A 77 20.32 7.05 4.49
N ALA A 78 19.42 7.87 3.95
CA ALA A 78 19.66 9.32 3.77
C ALA A 78 19.77 10.08 5.11
N LYS A 79 19.01 9.70 6.15
CA LYS A 79 19.12 10.30 7.49
C LYS A 79 20.46 9.99 8.17
N LYS A 80 20.93 8.75 8.08
CA LYS A 80 22.22 8.33 8.66
C LYS A 80 23.42 9.00 7.99
N GLN A 81 23.34 9.28 6.69
CA GLN A 81 24.39 10.02 5.97
C GLN A 81 24.45 11.49 6.41
N LYS A 82 23.31 12.18 6.57
CA LYS A 82 23.25 13.57 7.06
C LYS A 82 23.73 13.76 8.50
N ALA A 83 23.57 12.74 9.35
CA ALA A 83 24.10 12.75 10.72
C ALA A 83 25.64 12.66 10.73
N LYS A 84 26.24 11.85 9.85
CA LYS A 84 27.70 11.71 9.72
C LYS A 84 28.40 12.95 9.15
N THR A 85 27.74 13.76 8.33
CA THR A 85 28.34 14.99 7.77
C THR A 85 28.38 16.15 8.77
N LYS A 86 27.53 16.16 9.81
CA LYS A 86 27.51 17.24 10.81
C LYS A 86 28.63 17.14 11.85
N THR A 87 29.20 15.95 12.08
CA THR A 87 30.27 15.74 13.08
C THR A 87 31.68 16.02 12.54
N LYS A 88 31.86 16.17 11.22
CA LYS A 88 33.17 16.44 10.57
C LYS A 88 33.50 17.93 10.37
N LYS A 89 32.65 18.84 10.87
CA LYS A 89 32.77 20.30 10.67
C LYS A 89 33.11 21.07 11.95
N LYS A 90 33.66 20.39 12.95
CA LYS A 90 34.19 21.00 14.18
C LYS A 90 35.65 20.63 14.33
#